data_AF-A0A6A5ACD4-F1
#
_entry.id   AF-A0A6A5ACD4-F1
#
_cell.length_a   1.000
_cell.length_b   1.000
_cell.length_c   1.000
_cell.angle_alpha   90.00
_cell.angle_beta   90.00
_cell.angle_gamma   90.00
#
_symmetry.space_group_name_H-M   'P 1'
#
loop_
_entity.id
_entity.type
_entity.pdbx_description
1 polymer ?
#
loop_
_entity_poly.entity_id
_entity_poly.type
_entity_poly.pdbx_seq_one_letter_code
_entity_poly.pdbx_strand_id
1 'polypeptide(L)'
;MVMMKTLLAAAHEGPILDAKYNMPALPEMVPAHLTLDQQRELYTLLEDRAAVFQGRVGKLEQELFIIPMMPDAKPYATCPYPIPTKYLDATKTEIFRLVEVGVWRRTGNPPGHHQRL
;
A
#
# COMPACT_ATOMS: atom_id res chain seq x y z
N MET A 1 29.11 -25.66 -11.45
CA MET A 1 27.70 -25.19 -11.41
C MET A 1 27.40 -24.50 -10.07
N VAL A 2 28.16 -23.44 -9.72
CA VAL A 2 28.03 -22.70 -8.45
C VAL A 2 27.77 -21.20 -8.69
N MET A 3 28.03 -20.69 -9.89
CA MET A 3 27.88 -19.27 -10.21
C MET A 3 26.45 -18.83 -10.58
N MET A 4 25.47 -19.73 -10.62
CA MET A 4 24.09 -19.39 -11.02
C MET A 4 23.11 -19.26 -9.84
N LYS A 5 23.58 -19.40 -8.58
CA LYS A 5 22.77 -19.16 -7.37
C LYS A 5 22.96 -17.77 -6.76
N THR A 6 23.99 -17.03 -7.15
CA THR A 6 24.34 -15.72 -6.57
C THR A 6 23.61 -14.54 -7.20
N LEU A 7 23.05 -14.68 -8.41
CA LEU A 7 22.41 -13.57 -9.13
C LEU A 7 20.94 -13.33 -8.75
N LEU A 8 20.27 -14.26 -8.06
CA LEU A 8 18.85 -14.09 -7.65
C LEU A 8 18.69 -13.51 -6.23
N ALA A 9 19.78 -13.40 -5.45
CA ALA A 9 19.74 -12.99 -4.05
C ALA A 9 19.98 -11.48 -3.83
N ALA A 10 20.65 -10.80 -4.77
CA ALA A 10 21.21 -9.47 -4.55
C ALA A 10 20.21 -8.30 -4.63
N ALA A 11 18.95 -8.53 -5.02
CA ALA A 11 17.95 -7.45 -5.17
C ALA A 11 17.09 -7.17 -3.91
N HIS A 12 17.25 -7.96 -2.84
CA HIS A 12 16.34 -7.93 -1.67
C HIS A 12 17.08 -7.90 -0.32
N GLU A 13 18.18 -7.16 -0.21
CA GLU A 13 18.97 -7.10 1.03
C GLU A 13 18.64 -5.90 1.93
N GLY A 14 17.95 -4.89 1.40
CA GLY A 14 17.54 -3.71 2.18
C GLY A 14 16.38 -3.99 3.15
N PRO A 15 16.26 -3.20 4.24
CA PRO A 15 15.04 -3.15 5.03
C PRO A 15 13.89 -2.63 4.15
N ILE A 16 12.67 -3.11 4.41
CA ILE A 16 11.47 -2.53 3.81
C ILE A 16 11.26 -1.17 4.47
N LEU A 17 11.25 -0.10 3.67
CA LEU A 17 11.00 1.25 4.15
C LEU A 17 9.50 1.46 4.34
N ASP A 18 9.13 2.13 5.43
CA ASP A 18 7.74 2.50 5.66
C ASP A 18 7.25 3.47 4.59
N ALA A 19 6.06 3.20 4.05
CA ALA A 19 5.42 4.09 3.10
C ALA A 19 4.84 5.31 3.83
N LYS A 20 5.63 6.39 3.91
CA LYS A 20 5.23 7.65 4.56
C LYS A 20 4.39 8.50 3.60
N TYR A 21 3.08 8.24 3.58
CA TYR A 21 2.10 9.05 2.81
C TYR A 21 1.67 10.33 3.55
N ASN A 22 2.59 11.02 4.22
CA ASN A 22 2.25 12.24 4.93
C ASN A 22 2.05 13.39 3.95
N MET A 23 1.13 14.31 4.28
CA MET A 23 0.99 15.55 3.53
C MET A 23 2.33 16.32 3.61
N PRO A 24 2.97 16.65 2.47
CA PRO A 24 4.16 17.47 2.47
C PRO A 24 3.83 18.91 2.89
N ALA A 25 4.82 19.65 3.38
CA ALA A 25 4.64 21.06 3.64
C ALA A 25 4.45 21.80 2.29
N LEU A 26 3.29 22.43 2.09
CA LEU A 26 2.97 23.11 0.83
C LEU A 26 4.03 24.15 0.39
N PRO A 27 4.68 24.92 1.29
CA PRO A 27 5.76 25.82 0.90
C PRO A 27 6.97 25.11 0.28
N GLU A 28 7.28 23.87 0.70
CA GLU A 28 8.40 23.09 0.15
C GLU A 28 8.11 22.62 -1.28
N MET A 29 6.84 22.59 -1.68
CA MET A 29 6.43 22.22 -3.03
C MET A 29 6.53 23.39 -4.03
N VAL A 30 6.75 24.62 -3.54
CA VAL A 30 6.90 25.81 -4.39
C VAL A 30 8.37 25.99 -4.78
N PRO A 31 8.71 25.87 -6.08
CA PRO A 31 10.10 26.01 -6.51
C PRO A 31 10.63 27.44 -6.37
N ALA A 32 11.84 27.58 -5.85
CA ALA A 32 12.49 28.88 -5.65
C ALA A 32 12.85 29.62 -6.96
N HIS A 33 12.87 28.94 -8.11
CA HIS A 33 13.21 29.53 -9.40
C HIS A 33 12.04 30.28 -10.07
N LEU A 34 10.83 30.18 -9.52
CA LEU A 34 9.65 30.90 -10.02
C LEU A 34 9.68 32.36 -9.60
N THR A 35 9.02 33.23 -10.37
CA THR A 35 8.80 34.63 -9.96
C THR A 35 7.87 34.69 -8.75
N LEU A 36 7.90 35.80 -7.99
CA LEU A 36 7.06 35.95 -6.80
C LEU A 36 5.56 35.76 -7.09
N ASP A 37 5.08 36.24 -8.24
CA ASP A 37 3.67 36.09 -8.62
C ASP A 37 3.33 34.64 -8.96
N GLN A 38 4.23 33.93 -9.67
CA GLN A 38 4.07 32.50 -9.97
C GLN A 38 4.12 31.64 -8.70
N GLN A 39 4.99 31.97 -7.75
CA GLN A 39 5.06 31.28 -6.45
C GLN A 39 3.75 31.44 -5.68
N ARG A 40 3.17 32.64 -5.67
CA ARG A 40 1.88 32.92 -5.03
C ARG A 40 0.75 32.14 -5.69
N GLU A 41 0.66 32.18 -7.01
CA GLU A 41 -0.37 31.48 -7.76
C GLU A 41 -0.31 29.96 -7.54
N LEU A 42 0.90 29.39 -7.58
CA LEU A 42 1.11 27.97 -7.29
C LEU A 42 0.76 27.63 -5.85
N TYR A 43 1.14 28.47 -4.88
CA TYR A 43 0.82 28.24 -3.48
C TYR A 43 -0.70 28.22 -3.24
N THR A 44 -1.43 29.20 -3.81
CA THR A 44 -2.90 29.23 -3.74
C THR A 44 -3.52 27.98 -4.38
N LEU A 45 -3.01 27.54 -5.54
CA LEU A 45 -3.49 26.32 -6.19
C LEU A 45 -3.27 25.07 -5.31
N LEU A 46 -2.12 24.98 -4.65
CA LEU A 46 -1.78 23.88 -3.76
C LEU A 46 -2.65 23.87 -2.50
N GLU A 47 -2.95 25.03 -1.93
CA GLU A 47 -3.91 25.16 -0.82
C GLU A 47 -5.32 24.76 -1.25
N ASP A 48 -5.81 25.29 -2.38
CA ASP A 48 -7.14 24.99 -2.91
C ASP A 48 -7.34 23.50 -3.22
N ARG A 49 -6.25 22.80 -3.59
CA ARG A 49 -6.25 21.37 -3.94
C ARG A 49 -5.55 20.50 -2.90
N ALA A 50 -5.37 20.99 -1.67
CA ALA A 50 -4.66 20.29 -0.60
C ALA A 50 -5.19 18.85 -0.35
N ALA A 51 -6.51 18.65 -0.52
CA ALA A 51 -7.15 17.34 -0.37
C ALA A 51 -6.62 16.25 -1.31
N VAL A 52 -5.99 16.60 -2.43
CA VAL A 52 -5.36 15.64 -3.36
C VAL A 52 -4.01 15.14 -2.81
N PHE A 53 -3.33 15.95 -2.00
CA PHE A 53 -1.98 15.69 -1.50
C PHE A 53 -1.95 15.17 -0.06
N GLN A 54 -3.10 15.02 0.58
CA GLN A 54 -3.22 14.56 1.97
C GLN A 54 -2.73 13.11 2.22
N GLY A 55 -2.38 12.37 1.15
CA GLY A 55 -1.84 11.00 1.21
C GLY A 55 -2.80 9.94 1.77
N ARG A 56 -4.09 10.29 1.87
CA ARG A 56 -5.16 9.37 2.29
C ARG A 56 -5.68 8.57 1.09
N VAL A 57 -6.19 7.37 1.37
CA VAL A 57 -6.87 6.55 0.37
C VAL A 57 -8.18 7.23 -0.03
N GLY A 58 -8.34 7.54 -1.32
CA GLY A 58 -9.57 8.07 -1.88
C GLY A 58 -10.69 7.01 -1.91
N LYS A 59 -11.94 7.45 -1.91
CA LYS A 59 -13.10 6.57 -2.13
C LYS A 59 -13.63 6.79 -3.54
N LEU A 60 -13.87 5.70 -4.25
CA LEU A 60 -14.57 5.72 -5.52
C LEU A 60 -16.06 5.49 -5.24
N GLU A 61 -16.87 6.53 -5.40
CA GLU A 61 -18.32 6.47 -5.21
C GLU A 61 -18.97 5.76 -6.41
N GLN A 62 -18.85 4.44 -6.44
CA GLN A 62 -19.43 3.56 -7.45
C GLN A 62 -20.08 2.35 -6.77
N GLU A 63 -20.99 1.69 -7.50
CA GLU A 63 -21.58 0.43 -7.03
C GLU A 63 -20.51 -0.65 -6.82
N LEU A 64 -20.78 -1.56 -5.88
CA LEU A 64 -19.87 -2.67 -5.59
C LEU A 64 -19.64 -3.51 -6.85
N PHE A 65 -18.38 -3.71 -7.20
CA PHE A 65 -18.00 -4.55 -8.32
C PHE A 65 -18.25 -6.03 -7.99
N ILE A 66 -19.20 -6.65 -8.69
CA ILE A 66 -19.46 -8.09 -8.60
C ILE A 66 -18.52 -8.82 -9.57
N ILE A 67 -17.61 -9.63 -9.02
CA ILE A 67 -16.71 -10.46 -9.82
C ILE A 67 -17.52 -11.67 -10.35
N PRO A 68 -17.73 -11.81 -11.68
CA PRO A 68 -18.44 -12.96 -12.23
C PRO A 68 -17.60 -14.24 -12.06
N MET A 69 -18.24 -15.32 -11.64
CA MET A 69 -17.61 -16.62 -11.42
C MET A 69 -18.13 -17.66 -12.43
N MET A 70 -17.30 -18.63 -12.76
CA MET A 70 -17.74 -19.80 -13.51
C MET A 70 -18.80 -20.58 -12.71
N PRO A 71 -19.85 -21.16 -13.33
CA PRO A 71 -20.95 -21.80 -12.61
C PRO A 71 -20.54 -22.95 -11.67
N ASP A 72 -19.42 -23.59 -11.95
CA ASP A 72 -18.86 -24.74 -11.22
C ASP A 72 -17.64 -24.40 -10.36
N ALA A 73 -17.31 -23.10 -10.22
CA ALA A 73 -16.17 -22.66 -9.44
C ALA A 73 -16.33 -23.03 -7.96
N LYS A 74 -15.30 -23.64 -7.38
CA LYS A 74 -15.24 -24.01 -5.97
C LYS A 74 -14.27 -23.11 -5.20
N PRO A 75 -14.59 -22.72 -3.95
CA PRO A 75 -13.63 -22.05 -3.09
C PRO A 75 -12.36 -22.88 -2.94
N TYR A 76 -11.20 -22.23 -3.05
CA TYR A 76 -9.90 -22.86 -2.91
C TYR A 76 -9.06 -22.08 -1.91
N ALA A 77 -8.42 -22.80 -0.98
CA ALA A 77 -7.54 -22.23 0.03
C ALA A 77 -6.20 -22.98 0.00
N THR A 78 -5.11 -22.22 -0.03
CA THR A 78 -3.74 -22.75 0.01
C THR A 78 -2.98 -22.24 1.20
N CYS A 79 -1.92 -22.96 1.56
CA CYS A 79 -0.95 -22.47 2.52
C CYS A 79 -0.38 -21.12 2.04
N PRO A 80 -0.44 -20.06 2.86
CA PRO A 80 0.24 -18.80 2.56
C PRO A 80 1.75 -18.99 2.42
N TYR A 81 2.37 -18.17 1.58
CA TYR A 81 3.83 -18.17 1.48
C TYR A 81 4.47 -17.73 2.81
N PRO A 82 5.56 -18.38 3.24
CA PRO A 82 6.25 -18.00 4.46
C PRO A 82 6.89 -16.62 4.31
N ILE A 83 6.67 -15.74 5.30
CA ILE A 83 7.30 -14.43 5.37
C ILE A 83 8.65 -14.59 6.08
N PRO A 84 9.77 -14.13 5.50
CA PRO A 84 11.06 -14.12 6.17
C PRO A 84 11.00 -13.33 7.49
N THR A 85 11.60 -13.87 8.56
CA THR A 85 11.57 -13.24 9.89
C THR A 85 12.04 -11.79 9.89
N LYS A 86 13.03 -11.44 9.04
CA LYS A 86 13.54 -10.07 8.88
C LYS A 86 12.49 -9.04 8.44
N TYR A 87 11.37 -9.48 7.84
CA TYR A 87 10.31 -8.61 7.34
C TYR A 87 9.01 -8.73 8.12
N LEU A 88 9.00 -9.52 9.19
CA LEU A 88 7.80 -9.79 9.96
C LEU A 88 7.20 -8.51 10.55
N ASP A 89 8.03 -7.64 11.14
CA ASP A 89 7.58 -6.40 11.77
C ASP A 89 7.08 -5.40 10.72
N ALA A 90 7.86 -5.15 9.66
CA ALA A 90 7.45 -4.27 8.57
C ALA A 90 6.13 -4.73 7.92
N THR A 91 5.98 -6.04 7.70
CA THR A 91 4.75 -6.60 7.14
C THR A 91 3.57 -6.41 8.09
N LYS A 92 3.75 -6.66 9.40
CA LYS A 92 2.69 -6.43 10.39
C LYS A 92 2.26 -4.97 10.44
N THR A 93 3.22 -4.04 10.47
CA THR A 93 2.95 -2.59 10.48
C THR A 93 2.09 -2.20 9.28
N GLU A 94 2.43 -2.66 8.07
CA GLU A 94 1.65 -2.35 6.88
C GLU A 94 0.25 -2.98 6.91
N ILE A 95 0.13 -4.23 7.39
CA ILE A 95 -1.18 -4.88 7.56
C ILE A 95 -2.07 -4.08 8.51
N PHE A 96 -1.52 -3.64 9.65
CA PHE A 96 -2.28 -2.83 10.60
C PHE A 96 -2.70 -1.48 9.99
N ARG A 97 -1.81 -0.81 9.27
CA ARG A 97 -2.12 0.43 8.54
C ARG A 97 -3.27 0.21 7.57
N LEU A 98 -3.25 -0.86 6.77
CA LEU A 98 -4.30 -1.19 5.80
C LEU A 98 -5.66 -1.45 6.46
N VAL A 99 -5.67 -2.04 7.65
CA VAL A 99 -6.88 -2.23 8.45
C VAL A 99 -7.38 -0.90 9.00
N GLU A 100 -6.49 -0.05 9.50
CA GLU A 100 -6.83 1.28 10.03
C GLU A 100 -7.43 2.21 8.97
N VAL A 101 -6.86 2.23 7.76
CA VAL A 101 -7.42 3.01 6.63
C VAL A 101 -8.69 2.39 6.03
N GLY A 102 -9.12 1.21 6.51
CA GLY A 102 -10.34 0.54 6.09
C GLY A 102 -10.26 -0.20 4.75
N VAL A 103 -9.04 -0.39 4.22
CA VAL A 103 -8.81 -1.16 2.98
C VAL A 103 -8.94 -2.66 3.26
N TRP A 104 -8.39 -3.13 4.38
CA TRP A 104 -8.50 -4.53 4.80
C TRP A 104 -9.41 -4.69 6.01
N ARG A 105 -10.03 -5.86 6.09
CA ARG A 105 -10.83 -6.29 7.25
C ARG A 105 -10.60 -7.78 7.48
N ARG A 106 -10.60 -8.18 8.75
CA ARG A 106 -10.65 -9.60 9.10
C ARG A 106 -11.96 -10.21 8.61
N THR A 107 -11.84 -11.08 7.62
CA THR A 107 -12.91 -12.01 7.21
C THR A 107 -12.67 -13.35 7.92
N GLY A 108 -13.72 -14.16 8.09
CA GLY A 108 -13.63 -15.42 8.84
C GLY A 108 -12.59 -16.40 8.30
N ASN A 109 -12.45 -17.57 8.94
CA ASN A 109 -11.52 -18.58 8.44
C ASN A 109 -11.99 -19.10 7.07
N PRO A 110 -11.08 -19.27 6.09
CA PRO A 110 -11.44 -19.88 4.82
C PRO A 110 -11.92 -21.33 5.05
N PRO A 111 -12.83 -21.83 4.21
CA PRO A 111 -13.30 -23.21 4.29
C PRO A 111 -12.10 -24.17 4.24
N GLY A 112 -12.01 -25.07 5.23
CA GLY A 112 -10.92 -26.05 5.37
C GLY A 112 -9.87 -25.72 6.46
N HIS A 113 -9.87 -24.51 7.04
CA HIS A 113 -9.06 -24.21 8.23
C HIS A 113 -9.79 -24.63 9.50
N HIS A 114 -9.76 -25.92 9.83
CA HIS A 114 -10.04 -26.39 11.19
C HIS A 114 -8.90 -25.90 12.10
N GLN A 115 -9.25 -25.20 13.19
CA GLN A 115 -8.32 -24.82 14.26
C GLN A 115 -7.48 -26.04 14.64
N ARG A 116 -6.20 -26.05 14.28
CA ARG A 116 -5.23 -26.89 14.98
C ARG A 116 -4.96 -26.19 16.30
N LEU A 117 -5.41 -26.86 17.36
CA LEU A 117 -5.19 -26.54 18.76
C LEU A 117 -3.70 -26.39 19.07
#